data_AF-A0A967VZC9-F1
#
_entry.id   AF-A0A967VZC9-F1
#
_cell.length_a   1.000
_cell.length_b   1.000
_cell.length_c   1.000
_cell.angle_alpha   90.00
_cell.angle_beta   90.00
_cell.angle_gamma   90.00
#
_symmetry.space_group_name_H-M   'P 1'
#
loop_
_entity.id
_entity.type
_entity.pdbx_description
1 polymer ?
#
loop_
_entity_poly.entity_id
_entity_poly.type
_entity_poly.pdbx_seq_one_letter_code
_entity_poly.pdbx_strand_id
1 'polypeptide(L)' 'MQITVSVGISEFNKDDTDENAIVRRADEALYQAKRAGRNCVVPFVKSDNAQSN' A
#
# COMPACT_ATOMS: atom_id res chain seq x y z
N MET A 1 14.31 -15.15 -20.39
CA MET A 1 14.38 -14.45 -19.09
C MET A 1 13.00 -13.88 -18.80
N GLN A 2 12.44 -14.09 -17.61
CA GLN A 2 11.11 -13.60 -17.23
C GLN A 2 11.25 -12.37 -16.34
N ILE A 3 10.60 -11.27 -16.72
CA ILE A 3 10.56 -10.03 -15.94
C ILE A 3 9.24 -10.03 -15.16
N THR A 4 9.29 -9.66 -13.89
CA THR A 4 8.12 -9.53 -13.02
C THR A 4 8.10 -8.15 -12.37
N VAL A 5 6.92 -7.74 -11.90
CA VAL A 5 6.73 -6.49 -11.17
C VAL A 5 6.19 -6.77 -9.77
N SER A 6 6.46 -5.87 -8.84
CA SER A 6 5.80 -5.85 -7.53
C SER A 6 5.02 -4.56 -7.45
N VAL A 7 3.82 -4.59 -6.87
CA VAL A 7 2.89 -3.46 -6.88
C VAL A 7 2.38 -3.20 -5.48
N GLY A 8 2.40 -1.94 -5.07
CA GLY A 8 1.70 -1.45 -3.89
C GLY A 8 0.46 -0.68 -4.30
N ILE A 9 -0.68 -0.93 -3.64
CA ILE A 9 -1.95 -0.26 -3.91
C ILE A 9 -2.35 0.54 -2.67
N SER A 10 -2.87 1.74 -2.87
CA SER A 10 -3.52 2.54 -1.83
C SER A 10 -4.79 3.17 -2.38
N GLU A 11 -5.75 3.43 -1.49
CA GLU A 11 -7.00 4.11 -1.80
C GLU A 11 -6.96 5.57 -1.32
N PHE A 12 -7.59 6.49 -2.04
CA PHE A 12 -7.75 7.87 -1.59
C PHE A 12 -8.70 7.94 -0.39
N ASN A 13 -8.26 8.55 0.70
CA ASN A 13 -9.07 8.73 1.90
C ASN A 13 -9.53 10.18 2.02
N LYS A 14 -10.73 10.39 2.58
CA LYS A 14 -11.24 11.75 2.87
C LYS A 14 -10.37 12.52 3.86
N ASP A 15 -9.62 11.80 4.69
CA ASP A 15 -8.69 12.36 5.67
C ASP A 15 -7.29 12.64 5.09
N ASP A 16 -7.04 12.31 3.81
CA ASP A 16 -5.76 12.62 3.19
C ASP A 16 -5.61 14.14 3.08
N THR A 17 -4.59 14.68 3.74
CA THR A 17 -4.32 16.12 3.79
C THR A 17 -3.60 16.65 2.57
N ASP A 18 -2.98 15.77 1.78
CA ASP A 18 -2.27 16.09 0.54
C ASP A 18 -2.27 14.91 -0.45
N GLU A 19 -1.99 15.17 -1.72
CA GLU A 19 -1.87 14.14 -2.75
C GLU A 19 -0.66 13.20 -2.54
N ASN A 20 0.30 13.59 -1.71
CA ASN A 20 1.46 12.76 -1.42
C ASN A 20 1.12 11.65 -0.42
N ALA A 21 0.07 11.80 0.38
CA ALA A 21 -0.36 10.83 1.38
C ALA A 21 -0.76 9.51 0.72
N ILE A 22 -1.52 9.56 -0.39
CA ILE A 22 -1.89 8.36 -1.15
C ILE A 22 -0.66 7.70 -1.79
N VAL A 23 0.27 8.49 -2.34
CA VAL A 23 1.50 7.97 -2.97
C VAL A 23 2.40 7.30 -1.94
N ARG A 24 2.59 7.92 -0.77
CA ARG A 24 3.38 7.34 0.34
C ARG A 24 2.82 6.01 0.80
N ARG A 25 1.50 5.89 0.94
CA ARG A 25 0.84 4.63 1.31
C ARG A 25 1.01 3.54 0.24
N ALA A 26 0.95 3.91 -1.04
CA ALA A 26 1.22 2.98 -2.13
C ALA A 26 2.69 2.52 -2.13
N ASP A 27 3.64 3.43 -1.89
CA ASP A 27 5.06 3.09 -1.82
C ASP A 27 5.38 2.20 -0.62
N GLU A 28 4.76 2.43 0.53
CA GLU A 28 4.89 1.55 1.69
C GLU A 28 4.41 0.13 1.36
N ALA A 29 3.23 0.00 0.75
CA ALA A 29 2.71 -1.29 0.33
C ALA A 29 3.61 -1.96 -0.75
N LEU A 30 4.18 -1.17 -1.66
CA LEU A 30 5.15 -1.66 -2.66
C LEU A 30 6.41 -2.20 -1.99
N TYR A 31 6.89 -1.51 -0.96
CA TYR A 31 8.02 -1.96 -0.17
C TYR A 31 7.71 -3.28 0.55
N GLN A 32 6.50 -3.45 1.09
CA GLN A 32 6.07 -4.74 1.64
C GLN A 32 6.03 -5.84 0.57
N ALA A 33 5.50 -5.56 -0.62
CA ALA A 33 5.51 -6.53 -1.73
C ALA A 33 6.94 -6.99 -2.08
N LYS A 34 7.90 -6.06 -2.09
CA LYS A 34 9.32 -6.39 -2.31
C LYS A 34 9.90 -7.27 -1.19
N ARG A 35 9.53 -7.01 0.07
CA ARG A 35 9.98 -7.78 1.24
C ARG A 35 9.32 -9.16 1.34
N ALA A 36 8.09 -9.30 0.88
CA ALA A 36 7.33 -10.55 0.87
C ALA A 36 7.80 -11.57 -0.19
N GLY A 37 8.80 -11.22 -1.00
CA GLY A 37 9.36 -12.10 -2.03
C GLY A 37 9.24 -11.59 -3.46
N ARG A 38 8.71 -10.37 -3.68
CA ARG A 38 8.44 -9.75 -5.00
C ARG A 38 7.37 -10.52 -5.78
N ASN A 39 7.15 -10.12 -7.04
CA ASN A 39 6.15 -10.71 -7.95
C ASN A 39 4.74 -10.83 -7.33
N CYS A 40 4.33 -9.81 -6.58
CA CYS A 40 3.05 -9.79 -5.89
C CYS A 40 2.49 -8.37 -5.78
N VAL A 41 1.22 -8.32 -5.42
CA VAL A 41 0.46 -7.09 -5.18
C VAL A 41 0.11 -7.04 -3.70
N VAL A 42 0.38 -5.91 -3.06
CA VAL A 42 0.04 -5.69 -1.64
C VAL A 42 -0.82 -4.43 -1.51
N PRO A 43 -2.00 -4.51 -0.88
CA PRO A 43 -2.78 -3.33 -0.53
C PRO A 43 -2.26 -2.70 0.75
N PHE A 44 -2.26 -1.37 0.82
CA PHE A 44 -2.11 -0.64 2.06
C PHE A 44 -3.36 -0.85 2.91
N VAL A 45 -3.20 -1.49 4.07
CA VAL A 45 -4.29 -1.66 5.04
C VAL A 45 -4.11 -0.57 6.09
N LYS A 46 -5.02 0.42 6.10
CA LYS A 46 -5.13 1.35 7.22
C LYS A 46 -5.64 0.53 8.40
N SER A 47 -4.87 0.45 9.48
CA SER A 47 -5.31 -0.18 10.72
C SER A 47 -6.40 0.69 11.34
N ASP A 48 -7.64 0.55 10.86
CA ASP A 48 -8.83 1.16 11.44
C ASP A 48 -9.19 0.43 12.75
N ASN A 49 -8.34 0.57 13.76
CA ASN A 49 -8.61 0.09 15.13
C ASN A 49 -9.53 1.08 15.88
N ALA A 50 -10.66 1.45 15.27
CA ALA A 50 -11.66 2.31 15.88
C ALA A 50 -13.08 1.89 15.49
N GLN A 51 -13.47 0.65 15.79
CA GLN A 51 -14.84 0.28 16.18
C GLN A 51 -14.90 -1.17 16.67
N SER A 52 -14.65 -1.37 17.97
CA SER A 52 -15.21 -2.48 18.77
C SER A 52 -15.08 -2.12 20.26
N ASN A 53 -16.04 -1.35 20.76
CA ASN A 53 -16.76 -1.58 22.02
C ASN A 53 -18.00 -0.70 22.05
#